data_AF-A0AA88LAJ5-F1
#
_entry.id   AF-A0AA88LAJ5-F1
#
_cell.length_a   1.000
_cell.length_b   1.000
_cell.length_c   1.000
_cell.angle_alpha   90.00
_cell.angle_beta   90.00
_cell.angle_gamma   90.00
#
_symmetry.space_group_name_H-M   'P 1'
#
loop_
_entity.id
_entity.type
_entity.pdbx_description
1 polymer ?
#
loop_
_entity_poly.entity_id
_entity_poly.type
_entity_poly.pdbx_seq_one_letter_code
_entity_poly.pdbx_strand_id
1 'polypeptide(L)'
;KCADARVSDKSVYHTFARTLPPSSKISKSIVGLLLNFGWTKVTLVVSKGSMWIPIREALTELTAKMMINITRVVELDDYIPSQIKVLEEVVDSTYKRTRIYLFIGEHVALVDFVHTMYNRGLLNDGQYIVISVDDLIYDPKDPLERYLQRHYYEPHLQPHLRNLNQSIEAFRSVLKITPSYPTNPDYG
;
A
#
# COMPACT_ATOMS: atom_id res chain seq x y z
N LYS A 1 9.15 15.96 -15.65
CA LYS A 1 9.93 14.90 -16.34
C LYS A 1 11.23 14.69 -15.58
N CYS A 2 11.30 13.69 -14.69
CA CYS A 2 12.54 13.17 -14.09
C CYS A 2 12.17 11.91 -13.29
N ALA A 3 12.06 10.78 -13.99
CA ALA A 3 12.09 9.44 -13.43
C ALA A 3 12.90 8.55 -14.37
N ASP A 4 14.04 9.10 -14.84
CA ASP A 4 14.89 8.41 -15.79
C ASP A 4 15.80 7.45 -15.01
N ALA A 5 15.90 6.23 -15.49
CA ALA A 5 16.68 5.12 -14.94
C ALA A 5 18.21 5.36 -14.97
N ARG A 6 18.64 6.60 -15.25
CA ARG A 6 20.04 7.07 -15.31
C ARG A 6 20.67 7.38 -13.95
N VAL A 7 19.90 7.35 -12.86
CA VAL A 7 20.42 7.59 -11.49
C VAL A 7 20.96 6.32 -10.81
N SER A 8 21.18 5.24 -11.56
CA SER A 8 21.83 4.01 -11.07
C SER A 8 23.36 4.05 -11.17
N ASP A 9 23.93 5.14 -11.72
CA ASP A 9 25.38 5.32 -11.78
C ASP A 9 25.89 5.92 -10.47
N LYS A 10 26.53 5.08 -9.64
CA LYS A 10 27.07 5.45 -8.32
C LYS A 10 28.30 6.37 -8.41
N SER A 11 28.74 6.75 -9.61
CA SER A 11 29.84 7.69 -9.82
C SER A 11 29.44 9.17 -9.78
N VAL A 12 28.13 9.50 -9.80
CA VAL A 12 27.66 10.90 -9.99
C VAL A 12 26.93 11.49 -8.77
N TYR A 13 26.36 10.70 -7.86
CA TYR A 13 25.55 11.23 -6.75
C TYR A 13 25.99 10.68 -5.39
N HIS A 14 27.04 11.28 -4.82
CA HIS A 14 27.66 10.84 -3.56
C HIS A 14 26.86 11.22 -2.29
N THR A 15 25.81 12.03 -2.39
CA THR A 15 25.08 12.60 -1.24
C THR A 15 23.55 12.61 -1.37
N PHE A 16 22.96 11.79 -2.24
CA PHE A 16 21.50 11.64 -2.31
C PHE A 16 21.04 10.38 -1.56
N ALA A 17 20.75 10.52 -0.27
CA ALA A 17 20.09 9.46 0.50
C ALA A 17 18.60 9.40 0.10
N ARG A 18 18.17 8.28 -0.50
CA ARG A 18 16.76 8.06 -0.84
C ARG A 18 16.01 7.67 0.43
N THR A 19 14.93 8.37 0.74
CA THR A 19 14.04 8.06 1.88
C THR A 19 13.14 6.85 1.60
N LEU A 20 12.82 6.59 0.32
CA LEU A 20 12.07 5.40 -0.10
C LEU A 20 13.00 4.28 -0.59
N PRO A 21 12.74 3.01 -0.22
CA PRO A 21 13.48 1.90 -0.78
C PRO A 21 13.26 1.84 -2.30
N PRO A 22 14.26 1.39 -3.07
CA PRO A 22 14.11 1.23 -4.52
C PRO A 22 12.86 0.43 -4.87
N SER A 23 12.11 0.86 -5.89
CA SER A 23 10.92 0.17 -6.39
C SER A 23 11.16 -1.31 -6.68
N SER A 24 12.39 -1.66 -7.08
CA SER A 24 12.83 -3.04 -7.30
C SER A 24 12.90 -3.89 -6.02
N LYS A 25 13.18 -3.30 -4.85
CA LYS A 25 13.14 -4.02 -3.57
C LYS A 25 11.70 -4.24 -3.13
N ILE A 26 10.87 -3.20 -3.20
CA ILE A 26 9.45 -3.26 -2.83
C ILE A 26 8.72 -4.32 -3.66
N SER A 27 8.87 -4.26 -4.99
CA SER A 27 8.23 -5.22 -5.91
C SER A 27 8.68 -6.66 -5.65
N LYS A 28 9.97 -6.90 -5.40
CA LYS A 28 10.47 -8.24 -5.02
C LYS A 28 9.86 -8.75 -3.71
N SER A 29 9.73 -7.90 -2.69
CA SER A 29 9.09 -8.28 -1.43
C SER A 29 7.62 -8.65 -1.62
N ILE A 30 6.86 -7.84 -2.38
CA ILE A 30 5.45 -8.14 -2.69
C ILE A 30 5.33 -9.44 -3.47
N VAL A 31 6.10 -9.61 -4.55
CA VAL A 31 6.01 -10.82 -5.38
C VAL A 31 6.47 -12.05 -4.62
N GLY A 32 7.52 -11.95 -3.80
CA GLY A 32 7.94 -13.02 -2.90
C GLY A 32 6.84 -13.44 -1.92
N LEU A 33 6.14 -12.46 -1.34
CA LEU A 33 4.98 -12.71 -0.48
C LEU A 33 3.87 -13.44 -1.25
N LEU A 34 3.49 -12.94 -2.42
CA LEU A 34 2.44 -13.55 -3.25
C LEU A 34 2.80 -15.01 -3.63
N LEU A 35 4.04 -15.25 -4.05
CA LEU A 35 4.53 -16.58 -4.41
C LEU A 35 4.53 -17.53 -3.21
N ASN A 36 4.98 -17.06 -2.05
CA ASN A 36 5.03 -17.87 -0.82
C ASN A 36 3.65 -18.42 -0.42
N PHE A 37 2.59 -17.63 -0.64
CA PHE A 37 1.21 -18.04 -0.33
C PHE A 37 0.45 -18.62 -1.54
N GLY A 38 1.09 -18.77 -2.71
CA GLY A 38 0.44 -19.29 -3.93
C GLY A 38 -0.62 -18.34 -4.50
N TRP A 39 -0.52 -17.05 -4.20
CA TRP A 39 -1.48 -16.03 -4.60
C TRP A 39 -1.19 -15.48 -6.00
N THR A 40 -1.95 -15.96 -6.99
CA THR A 40 -1.69 -15.68 -8.41
C THR A 40 -2.67 -14.69 -9.05
N LYS A 41 -3.66 -14.20 -8.31
CA LYS A 41 -4.69 -13.29 -8.82
C LYS A 41 -4.89 -12.11 -7.88
N VAL A 42 -4.63 -10.91 -8.37
CA VAL A 42 -4.67 -9.68 -7.57
C VAL A 42 -5.39 -8.55 -8.32
N THR A 43 -5.87 -7.55 -7.59
CA THR A 43 -6.25 -6.23 -8.13
C THR A 43 -5.28 -5.20 -7.58
N LEU A 44 -4.76 -4.34 -8.46
CA LEU A 44 -3.85 -3.27 -8.10
C LEU A 44 -4.63 -1.96 -7.99
N VAL A 45 -4.61 -1.34 -6.82
CA VAL A 45 -5.15 0.00 -6.56
C VAL A 45 -3.96 0.92 -6.29
N VAL A 46 -3.78 1.95 -7.12
CA VAL A 46 -2.58 2.79 -7.08
C VAL A 46 -2.92 4.27 -7.17
N SER A 47 -2.32 5.11 -6.34
CA SER A 47 -2.43 6.58 -6.46
C SER A 47 -1.61 7.09 -7.65
N LYS A 48 -2.14 8.07 -8.40
CA LYS A 48 -1.50 8.65 -9.59
C LYS A 48 -0.25 9.51 -9.29
N GLY A 49 0.05 9.75 -8.02
CA GLY A 49 1.22 10.51 -7.59
C GLY A 49 2.54 9.97 -8.18
N SER A 50 3.42 10.88 -8.61
CA SER A 50 4.66 10.54 -9.32
C SER A 50 5.59 9.56 -8.58
N MET A 51 5.52 9.54 -7.25
CA MET A 51 6.30 8.63 -6.40
C MET A 51 5.86 7.15 -6.51
N TRP A 52 4.61 6.88 -6.85
CA TRP A 52 4.03 5.53 -6.90
C TRP A 52 4.20 4.87 -8.27
N ILE A 53 4.36 5.67 -9.33
CA ILE A 53 4.51 5.20 -10.72
C ILE A 53 5.67 4.19 -10.87
N PRO A 54 6.90 4.45 -10.37
CA PRO A 54 7.99 3.50 -10.51
C PRO A 54 7.75 2.17 -9.79
N ILE A 55 6.99 2.17 -8.69
CA ILE A 55 6.63 0.96 -7.95
C ILE A 55 5.60 0.16 -8.76
N ARG A 56 4.58 0.83 -9.29
CA ARG A 56 3.57 0.23 -10.17
C ARG A 56 4.20 -0.44 -11.38
N GLU A 57 5.11 0.23 -12.07
CA GLU A 57 5.78 -0.28 -13.26
C GLU A 57 6.63 -1.52 -12.93
N ALA A 58 7.51 -1.41 -11.94
CA ALA A 58 8.34 -2.53 -11.49
C ALA A 58 7.51 -3.74 -11.03
N LEU A 59 6.40 -3.49 -10.33
CA LEU A 59 5.50 -4.55 -9.88
C LEU A 59 4.75 -5.21 -11.05
N THR A 60 4.27 -4.42 -12.01
CA THR A 60 3.55 -4.94 -13.19
C THR A 60 4.48 -5.81 -14.04
N GLU A 61 5.71 -5.37 -14.27
CA GLU A 61 6.72 -6.15 -14.98
C GLU A 61 7.04 -7.46 -14.24
N LEU A 62 7.29 -7.38 -12.92
CA LEU A 62 7.71 -8.55 -12.14
C LEU A 62 6.57 -9.57 -11.96
N THR A 63 5.34 -9.11 -11.76
CA THR A 63 4.16 -10.00 -11.65
C THR A 63 3.90 -10.72 -12.96
N ALA A 64 3.99 -10.03 -14.11
CA ALA A 64 3.87 -10.66 -15.43
C ALA A 64 4.93 -11.75 -15.64
N LYS A 65 6.19 -11.47 -15.28
CA LYS A 65 7.29 -12.43 -15.38
C LYS A 65 7.08 -13.68 -14.49
N MET A 66 6.42 -13.51 -13.36
CA MET A 66 6.14 -14.58 -12.40
C MET A 66 4.75 -15.22 -12.56
N MET A 67 4.05 -14.94 -13.67
CA MET A 67 2.70 -15.47 -13.97
C MET A 67 1.64 -15.13 -12.90
N ILE A 68 1.79 -13.99 -12.21
CA ILE A 68 0.79 -13.43 -11.31
C ILE A 68 -0.10 -12.50 -12.12
N ASN A 69 -1.39 -12.79 -12.16
CA ASN A 69 -2.38 -12.04 -12.93
C ASN A 69 -2.90 -10.83 -12.14
N ILE A 70 -2.58 -9.63 -12.62
CA ILE A 70 -3.24 -8.40 -12.21
C ILE A 70 -4.55 -8.28 -12.99
N THR A 71 -5.65 -8.65 -12.35
CA THR A 71 -7.00 -8.68 -12.96
C THR A 71 -7.55 -7.31 -13.32
N ARG A 72 -7.13 -6.29 -12.57
CA ARG A 72 -7.50 -4.90 -12.79
C ARG A 72 -6.44 -4.00 -12.16
N VAL A 73 -6.14 -2.91 -12.85
CA VAL A 73 -5.42 -1.76 -12.30
C VAL A 73 -6.42 -0.63 -12.15
N VAL A 74 -6.50 -0.05 -10.97
CA VAL A 74 -7.32 1.12 -10.67
C VAL A 74 -6.42 2.24 -10.20
N GLU A 75 -6.50 3.36 -10.90
CA GLU A 75 -5.73 4.55 -10.58
C GLU A 75 -6.60 5.54 -9.81
N LEU A 76 -6.19 5.88 -8.60
CA LEU A 76 -6.80 6.92 -7.80
C LEU A 76 -6.12 8.24 -8.11
N ASP A 77 -6.89 9.28 -8.43
CA ASP A 77 -6.40 10.66 -8.43
C ASP A 77 -5.95 11.08 -7.01
N ASP A 78 -5.60 12.35 -6.81
CA ASP A 78 -5.21 12.89 -5.50
C ASP A 78 -6.40 12.77 -4.51
N TYR A 79 -6.48 11.61 -3.88
CA TYR A 79 -7.62 11.19 -3.08
C TYR A 79 -7.74 12.06 -1.85
N ILE A 80 -8.93 12.64 -1.67
CA ILE A 80 -9.31 13.29 -0.42
C ILE A 80 -10.50 12.57 0.21
N PRO A 81 -10.62 12.60 1.55
CA PRO A 81 -11.73 12.02 2.31
C PRO A 81 -13.14 12.18 1.75
N SER A 82 -13.45 13.33 1.15
CA SER A 82 -14.78 13.63 0.59
C SER A 82 -15.09 12.82 -0.68
N GLN A 83 -14.09 12.18 -1.28
CA GLN A 83 -14.20 11.33 -2.47
C GLN A 83 -14.38 9.84 -2.12
N ILE A 84 -14.88 9.51 -0.93
CA ILE A 84 -15.09 8.12 -0.48
C ILE A 84 -15.84 7.25 -1.51
N LYS A 85 -16.76 7.84 -2.28
CA LYS A 85 -17.52 7.16 -3.35
C LYS A 85 -16.62 6.52 -4.41
N VAL A 86 -15.47 7.13 -4.71
CA VAL A 86 -14.50 6.56 -5.65
C VAL A 86 -14.00 5.21 -5.13
N LEU A 87 -13.68 5.11 -3.84
CA LEU A 87 -13.24 3.86 -3.22
C LEU A 87 -14.37 2.82 -3.14
N GLU A 88 -15.60 3.25 -2.86
CA GLU A 88 -16.78 2.38 -2.90
C GLU A 88 -16.98 1.75 -4.28
N GLU A 89 -16.89 2.55 -5.35
CA GLU A 89 -16.97 2.10 -6.74
C GLU A 89 -15.84 1.14 -7.13
N VAL A 90 -14.62 1.40 -6.64
CA VAL A 90 -13.50 0.45 -6.79
C VAL A 90 -13.91 -0.90 -6.20
N VAL A 91 -14.28 -0.93 -4.91
CA VAL A 91 -14.62 -2.17 -4.21
C VAL A 91 -15.78 -2.90 -4.88
N ASP A 92 -16.87 -2.19 -5.18
CA ASP A 92 -18.08 -2.78 -5.79
C ASP A 92 -17.80 -3.43 -7.15
N SER A 93 -16.93 -2.82 -7.94
CA SER A 93 -16.61 -3.30 -9.27
C SER A 93 -15.53 -4.38 -9.32
N THR A 94 -14.83 -4.66 -8.20
CA THR A 94 -13.70 -5.61 -8.17
C THR A 94 -13.87 -6.79 -7.23
N TYR A 95 -14.62 -6.68 -6.12
CA TYR A 95 -14.61 -7.68 -5.05
C TYR A 95 -15.01 -9.10 -5.49
N LYS A 96 -15.88 -9.23 -6.50
CA LYS A 96 -16.28 -10.56 -7.02
C LYS A 96 -15.17 -11.26 -7.81
N ARG A 97 -14.19 -10.50 -8.33
CA ARG A 97 -13.16 -11.00 -9.27
C ARG A 97 -11.81 -11.24 -8.61
N THR A 98 -11.56 -10.64 -7.45
CA THR A 98 -10.31 -10.77 -6.71
C THR A 98 -10.59 -10.99 -5.23
N ARG A 99 -9.63 -11.58 -4.52
CA ARG A 99 -9.61 -11.64 -3.05
C ARG A 99 -8.43 -10.87 -2.45
N ILE A 100 -7.48 -10.48 -3.30
CA ILE A 100 -6.22 -9.87 -2.89
C ILE A 100 -6.14 -8.51 -3.56
N TYR A 101 -6.02 -7.49 -2.73
CA TYR A 101 -5.83 -6.11 -3.15
C TYR A 101 -4.40 -5.69 -2.85
N LEU A 102 -3.68 -5.27 -3.89
CA LEU A 102 -2.41 -4.58 -3.74
C LEU A 102 -2.70 -3.08 -3.73
N PHE A 103 -2.46 -2.42 -2.60
CA PHE A 103 -2.72 -1.00 -2.43
C PHE A 103 -1.40 -0.22 -2.38
N ILE A 104 -1.21 0.70 -3.32
CA ILE A 104 0.02 1.50 -3.45
C ILE A 104 -0.37 2.96 -3.52
N GLY A 105 -0.33 3.67 -2.40
CA GLY A 105 -0.82 5.03 -2.35
C GLY A 105 -0.72 5.63 -0.97
N GLU A 106 -1.34 6.79 -0.80
CA GLU A 106 -1.30 7.51 0.45
C GLU A 106 -2.03 6.80 1.59
N HIS A 107 -1.51 6.96 2.80
CA HIS A 107 -2.05 6.33 4.02
C HIS A 107 -3.52 6.68 4.26
N VAL A 108 -3.95 7.91 3.94
CA VAL A 108 -5.36 8.33 4.04
C VAL A 108 -6.27 7.47 3.17
N ALA A 109 -5.89 7.29 1.90
CA ALA A 109 -6.64 6.50 0.94
C ALA A 109 -6.67 5.02 1.34
N LEU A 110 -5.56 4.49 1.88
CA LEU A 110 -5.48 3.13 2.41
C LEU A 110 -6.48 2.91 3.55
N VAL A 111 -6.47 3.80 4.55
CA VAL A 111 -7.37 3.71 5.72
C VAL A 111 -8.83 3.69 5.27
N ASP A 112 -9.22 4.62 4.41
CA ASP A 112 -10.60 4.69 3.93
C ASP A 112 -10.98 3.50 3.04
N PHE A 113 -10.05 2.99 2.24
CA PHE A 113 -10.27 1.81 1.41
C PHE A 113 -10.50 0.56 2.26
N VAL A 114 -9.63 0.32 3.25
CA VAL A 114 -9.76 -0.82 4.20
C VAL A 114 -11.09 -0.76 4.93
N HIS A 115 -11.47 0.42 5.42
CA HIS A 115 -12.76 0.57 6.08
C HIS A 115 -13.95 0.42 5.14
N THR A 116 -13.83 0.85 3.89
CA THR A 116 -14.87 0.61 2.87
C THR A 116 -15.09 -0.89 2.68
N MET A 117 -14.01 -1.68 2.60
CA MET A 117 -14.11 -3.14 2.53
C MET A 117 -14.69 -3.76 3.80
N TYR A 118 -14.28 -3.30 4.99
CA TYR A 118 -14.81 -3.77 6.27
C TYR A 118 -16.32 -3.49 6.40
N ASN A 119 -16.77 -2.28 6.04
CA ASN A 119 -18.18 -1.91 6.07
C ASN A 119 -19.04 -2.73 5.11
N ARG A 120 -18.44 -3.27 4.05
CA ARG A 120 -19.07 -4.22 3.11
C ARG A 120 -19.02 -5.67 3.60
N GLY A 121 -18.49 -5.92 4.80
CA GLY A 121 -18.34 -7.23 5.40
C GLY A 121 -17.26 -8.10 4.75
N LEU A 122 -16.42 -7.54 3.88
CA LEU A 122 -15.44 -8.31 3.12
C LEU A 122 -14.24 -8.76 3.97
N LEU A 123 -13.97 -8.10 5.10
CA LEU A 123 -12.80 -8.41 5.93
C LEU A 123 -13.14 -9.33 7.12
N ASN A 124 -14.39 -9.76 7.25
CA ASN A 124 -14.90 -10.39 8.47
C ASN A 124 -14.56 -11.88 8.60
N ASP A 125 -14.38 -12.57 7.48
CA ASP A 125 -14.24 -14.04 7.42
C ASP A 125 -12.85 -14.49 6.95
N GLY A 126 -11.91 -13.54 6.80
CA GLY A 126 -10.56 -13.81 6.30
C GLY A 126 -10.50 -14.17 4.81
N GLN A 127 -11.57 -14.00 4.03
CA GLN A 127 -11.55 -14.29 2.60
C GLN A 127 -10.85 -13.22 1.75
N TYR A 128 -10.65 -12.03 2.30
CA TYR A 128 -10.01 -10.92 1.60
C TYR A 128 -8.81 -10.40 2.37
N ILE A 129 -7.80 -9.99 1.62
CA ILE A 129 -6.58 -9.38 2.16
C ILE A 129 -6.20 -8.14 1.36
N VAL A 130 -5.71 -7.13 2.06
CA VAL A 130 -5.09 -5.94 1.48
C VAL A 130 -3.61 -5.98 1.80
N ILE A 131 -2.76 -5.93 0.79
CA ILE A 131 -1.32 -5.78 0.93
C ILE A 131 -0.99 -4.34 0.56
N SER A 132 -0.45 -3.57 1.49
CA SER A 132 -0.11 -2.16 1.25
C SER A 132 1.39 -1.93 1.29
N VAL A 133 1.84 -0.97 0.49
CA VAL A 133 3.19 -0.40 0.60
C VAL A 133 3.08 0.89 1.38
N ASP A 134 3.70 0.93 2.55
CA ASP A 134 3.75 2.11 3.40
C ASP A 134 5.09 2.83 3.19
N ASP A 135 5.07 4.16 3.13
CA ASP A 135 6.28 5.00 3.16
C ASP A 135 6.70 5.37 4.58
N LEU A 136 5.81 5.14 5.56
CA LEU A 136 6.10 5.27 6.98
C LEU A 136 6.98 4.11 7.45
N ILE A 137 8.09 4.44 8.12
CA ILE A 137 8.90 3.45 8.83
C ILE A 137 8.16 3.06 10.11
N TYR A 138 7.86 1.79 10.26
CA TYR A 138 7.27 1.26 11.49
C TYR A 138 8.22 1.40 12.68
N ASP A 139 7.73 2.08 13.73
CA ASP A 139 8.32 2.11 15.06
C ASP A 139 7.32 1.49 16.07
N PRO A 140 7.70 0.44 16.83
CA PRO A 140 6.84 -0.17 17.84
C PRO A 140 6.50 0.78 19.01
N LYS A 141 7.19 1.92 19.14
CA LYS A 141 6.88 2.95 20.15
C LYS A 141 5.79 3.91 19.69
N ASP A 142 5.49 3.95 18.40
CA ASP A 142 4.44 4.83 17.88
C ASP A 142 3.06 4.32 18.30
N PRO A 143 2.11 5.24 18.56
CA PRO A 143 0.73 4.87 18.84
C PRO A 143 0.11 4.13 17.64
N LEU A 144 -0.65 3.06 17.92
CA LEU A 144 -1.25 2.19 16.90
C LEU A 144 -2.13 2.99 15.92
N GLU A 145 -2.81 4.00 16.43
CA GLU A 145 -3.66 4.95 15.71
C GLU A 145 -2.96 5.59 14.51
N ARG A 146 -1.64 5.79 14.59
CA ARG A 146 -0.82 6.33 13.50
C ARG A 146 -0.89 5.46 12.24
N TYR A 147 -1.00 4.15 12.42
CA TYR A 147 -0.99 3.17 11.33
C TYR A 147 -2.38 2.70 10.92
N LEU A 148 -3.39 2.90 11.78
CA LEU A 148 -4.75 2.41 11.54
C LEU A 148 -5.74 3.52 11.19
N GLN A 149 -5.41 4.77 11.48
CA GLN A 149 -6.31 5.91 11.31
C GLN A 149 -5.59 7.08 10.61
N ARG A 150 -6.39 8.04 10.12
CA ARG A 150 -5.93 9.19 9.34
C ARG A 150 -5.77 10.47 10.17
N HIS A 151 -5.35 10.33 11.43
CA HIS A 151 -5.32 11.39 12.46
C HIS A 151 -4.72 12.73 12.01
N TYR A 152 -3.74 12.73 11.09
CA TYR A 152 -3.07 13.95 10.65
C TYR A 152 -3.97 14.88 9.81
N TYR A 153 -4.99 14.35 9.13
CA TYR A 153 -5.89 15.14 8.28
C TYR A 153 -7.05 15.79 9.03
N GLU A 154 -7.36 15.32 10.24
CA GLU A 154 -8.56 15.74 10.97
C GLU A 154 -8.30 15.98 12.47
N PRO A 155 -7.30 16.79 12.87
CA PRO A 155 -6.95 17.01 14.28
C PRO A 155 -8.05 17.73 15.08
N HIS A 156 -8.97 18.44 14.40
CA HIS A 156 -10.04 19.23 15.03
C HIS A 156 -11.42 18.56 14.95
N LEU A 157 -11.57 17.52 14.14
CA LEU A 157 -12.77 16.70 14.19
C LEU A 157 -12.55 15.74 15.36
N GLN A 158 -13.36 15.92 16.42
CA GLN A 158 -13.34 15.08 17.62
C GLN A 158 -13.24 13.58 17.26
N PRO A 159 -12.68 12.71 18.14
CA PRO A 159 -12.37 11.29 17.91
C PRO A 159 -13.58 10.36 17.60
N HIS A 160 -14.67 10.90 17.09
CA HIS A 160 -15.94 10.23 16.84
C HIS A 160 -16.09 9.59 15.46
N LEU A 161 -15.09 9.62 14.57
CA LEU A 161 -15.32 9.14 13.21
C LEU A 161 -15.14 7.63 13.04
N ARG A 162 -14.24 6.97 13.79
CA ARG A 162 -14.09 5.51 13.73
C ARG A 162 -13.67 4.94 15.09
N ASN A 163 -14.40 3.91 15.54
CA ASN A 163 -14.05 3.19 16.77
C ASN A 163 -12.70 2.48 16.57
N LEU A 164 -11.73 2.69 17.46
CA LEU A 164 -10.41 2.06 17.37
C LEU A 164 -10.51 0.53 17.27
N ASN A 165 -11.47 -0.10 17.96
CA ASN A 165 -11.69 -1.54 17.85
C ASN A 165 -12.11 -1.95 16.43
N GLN A 166 -12.94 -1.15 15.75
CA GLN A 166 -13.29 -1.39 14.35
C GLN A 166 -12.09 -1.22 13.43
N SER A 167 -11.23 -0.23 13.66
CA SER A 167 -9.98 -0.09 12.91
C SER A 167 -9.05 -1.28 13.14
N ILE A 168 -8.92 -1.75 14.38
CA ILE A 168 -8.14 -2.96 14.70
C ILE A 168 -8.70 -4.16 13.93
N GLU A 169 -10.01 -4.39 13.98
CA GLU A 169 -10.67 -5.49 13.27
C GLU A 169 -10.46 -5.41 11.76
N ALA A 170 -10.71 -4.24 11.16
CA ALA A 170 -10.54 -4.03 9.73
C ALA A 170 -9.09 -4.28 9.28
N PHE A 171 -8.11 -3.84 10.07
CA PHE A 171 -6.70 -3.98 9.73
C PHE A 171 -6.10 -5.37 10.01
N ARG A 172 -6.85 -6.29 10.63
CA ARG A 172 -6.40 -7.71 10.75
C ARG A 172 -6.18 -8.37 9.39
N SER A 173 -6.90 -7.91 8.37
CA SER A 173 -6.75 -8.37 6.98
C SER A 173 -5.78 -7.52 6.16
N VAL A 174 -4.94 -6.71 6.79
CA VAL A 174 -3.99 -5.83 6.12
C VAL A 174 -2.56 -6.26 6.41
N LEU A 175 -1.77 -6.51 5.36
CA LEU A 175 -0.33 -6.71 5.43
C LEU A 175 0.37 -5.44 4.96
N LYS A 176 0.99 -4.72 5.88
CA LYS A 176 1.78 -3.52 5.58
C LYS A 176 3.25 -3.88 5.32
N ILE A 177 3.75 -3.53 4.14
CA ILE A 177 5.17 -3.61 3.81
C ILE A 177 5.78 -2.22 4.04
N THR A 178 6.61 -2.13 5.08
CA THR A 178 7.30 -0.91 5.52
C THR A 178 8.80 -1.03 5.27
N PRO A 179 9.50 0.09 4.98
CA PRO A 179 10.95 0.14 5.09
C PRO A 179 11.37 -0.10 6.55
N SER A 180 12.58 -0.63 6.74
CA SER A 180 13.21 -0.73 8.05
C SER A 180 14.62 -0.16 7.99
N TYR A 181 15.11 0.37 9.11
CA TYR A 181 16.52 0.74 9.23
C TYR A 181 17.42 -0.50 9.04
N PRO A 182 18.66 -0.33 8.53
CA PRO A 182 19.65 -1.39 8.56
C PRO A 182 19.86 -1.83 10.00
N THR A 183 19.60 -3.09 10.30
CA THR A 183 19.81 -3.68 11.63
C THR A 183 21.17 -4.34 11.77
N ASN A 184 21.96 -4.41 10.69
CA ASN A 184 23.29 -4.99 10.72
C ASN A 184 24.33 -3.92 11.13
N PRO A 185 25.00 -4.08 12.29
CA PRO A 185 26.03 -3.14 12.76
C PRO A 185 27.27 -3.09 11.86
N ASP A 186 27.50 -4.07 10.98
CA ASP A 186 28.67 -4.15 10.10
C ASP A 186 28.48 -3.42 8.75
N TYR A 187 27.48 -2.53 8.64
CA TYR A 187 27.35 -1.65 7.47
C TYR A 187 28.28 -0.44 7.63
N GLY A 188 29.58 -0.63 7.36
CA GLY A 188 30.62 0.39 7.37
C GLY A 188 31.75 0.05 6.41
#